data_AF-A0A2P8VU44-F1
#
_entry.id   AF-A0A2P8VU44-F1
#
_cell.length_a   1.000
_cell.length_b   1.000
_cell.length_c   1.000
_cell.angle_alpha   90.00
_cell.angle_beta   90.00
_cell.angle_gamma   90.00
#
_symmetry.space_group_name_H-M   'P 1'
#
loop_
_entity.id
_entity.type
_entity.pdbx_description
1 polymer ?
#
loop_
_entity_poly.entity_id
_entity_poly.type
_entity_poly.pdbx_seq_one_letter_code
_entity_poly.pdbx_strand_id
1 'polypeptide(L)'
;MSATQTTSLAPSSLELALLQQLQAAGGTCTALTALPVEQKSSLRQRERACQNLRDRGWLDYDHDIVQFGLTLTGKTLLKLSLSVWPVTPDELLILRSCQGGRIHPDQIHRRVPVYDRQRLLERLTEQGLIVVYRRAIANLHLTALGKQSLLSG
;
A
#
# COMPACT_ATOMS: atom_id res chain seq x y z
N MET A 1 -17.68 27.10 5.61
CA MET A 1 -18.52 26.18 6.39
C MET A 1 -17.74 24.89 6.58
N SER A 2 -17.08 24.73 7.72
CA SER A 2 -16.27 23.53 8.01
C SER A 2 -16.93 22.79 9.17
N ALA A 3 -17.52 21.63 8.87
CA ALA A 3 -18.06 20.74 9.87
C ALA A 3 -16.90 20.05 10.59
N THR A 4 -16.60 20.49 11.82
CA THR A 4 -15.83 19.73 12.79
C THR A 4 -16.58 18.43 13.08
N GLN A 5 -16.11 17.33 12.50
CA GLN A 5 -16.54 16.01 12.93
C GLN A 5 -15.96 15.78 14.32
N THR A 6 -16.85 15.67 15.29
CA THR A 6 -16.54 15.27 16.67
C THR A 6 -15.90 13.88 16.62
N THR A 7 -14.59 13.80 16.80
CA THR A 7 -13.89 12.54 16.96
C THR A 7 -14.38 11.91 18.26
N SER A 8 -15.23 10.90 18.16
CA SER A 8 -15.51 10.00 19.28
C SER A 8 -14.19 9.49 19.83
N LEU A 9 -13.98 9.63 21.14
CA LEU A 9 -12.80 9.13 21.85
C LEU A 9 -12.72 7.60 21.83
N ALA A 10 -13.85 6.91 21.64
CA ALA A 10 -13.93 5.46 21.63
C ALA A 10 -13.82 4.88 20.19
N PRO A 11 -13.06 3.78 19.99
CA PRO A 11 -13.06 3.03 18.72
C PRO A 11 -14.44 2.49 18.37
N SER A 12 -14.76 2.47 17.08
CA SER A 12 -15.87 1.64 16.58
C SER A 12 -15.57 0.15 16.77
N SER A 13 -16.59 -0.71 16.67
CA SER A 13 -16.41 -2.17 16.77
C SER A 13 -15.40 -2.72 15.77
N LEU A 14 -15.39 -2.19 14.53
CA LEU A 14 -14.43 -2.58 13.50
C LEU A 14 -13.02 -2.09 13.79
N GLU A 15 -12.89 -0.86 14.27
CA GLU A 15 -11.60 -0.29 14.67
C GLU A 15 -10.99 -1.09 15.83
N LEU A 16 -11.79 -1.43 16.84
CA LEU A 16 -11.38 -2.26 17.96
C LEU A 16 -10.98 -3.68 17.51
N ALA A 17 -11.78 -4.32 16.64
CA ALA A 17 -11.46 -5.64 16.10
C ALA A 17 -10.13 -5.62 15.31
N LEU A 18 -9.86 -4.58 14.52
CA LEU A 18 -8.59 -4.42 13.80
C LEU A 18 -7.40 -4.31 14.76
N LEU A 19 -7.51 -3.46 15.80
CA LEU A 19 -6.46 -3.28 16.80
C LEU A 19 -6.19 -4.57 17.57
N GLN A 20 -7.23 -5.29 18.00
CA GLN A 20 -7.11 -6.56 18.72
C GLN A 20 -6.43 -7.64 17.86
N GLN A 21 -6.82 -7.77 16.59
CA GLN A 21 -6.20 -8.74 15.68
C GLN A 21 -4.75 -8.38 15.37
N LEU A 22 -4.45 -7.09 15.21
CA LEU A 22 -3.08 -6.64 15.04
C LEU A 22 -2.24 -6.90 16.29
N GLN A 23 -2.80 -6.73 17.50
CA GLN A 23 -2.14 -7.07 18.76
C GLN A 23 -1.88 -8.57 18.87
N ALA A 24 -2.87 -9.41 18.54
CA ALA A 24 -2.75 -10.86 18.53
C ALA A 24 -1.68 -11.35 17.54
N ALA A 25 -1.47 -10.62 16.44
CA ALA A 25 -0.40 -10.86 15.47
C ALA A 25 0.99 -10.34 15.92
N GLY A 26 1.16 -9.96 17.20
CA GLY A 26 2.41 -9.42 17.74
C GLY A 26 2.58 -7.90 17.55
N GLY A 27 1.53 -7.20 17.14
CA GLY A 27 1.51 -5.75 16.94
C GLY A 27 1.96 -5.29 15.57
N THR A 28 2.23 -6.20 14.63
CA THR A 28 2.62 -5.88 13.25
C THR A 28 1.94 -6.83 12.27
N CYS A 29 1.61 -6.34 11.07
CA CYS A 29 1.07 -7.16 9.99
C CYS A 29 1.51 -6.63 8.63
N THR A 30 1.89 -7.52 7.72
CA THR A 30 2.42 -7.13 6.39
C THR A 30 1.37 -6.53 5.47
N ALA A 31 0.10 -6.93 5.59
CA ALA A 31 -0.98 -6.45 4.73
C ALA A 31 -2.33 -6.46 5.46
N LEU A 32 -3.18 -5.47 5.16
CA LEU A 32 -4.51 -5.37 5.77
C LEU A 32 -5.39 -6.60 5.44
N THR A 33 -5.21 -7.19 4.27
CA THR A 33 -5.94 -8.40 3.85
C THR A 33 -5.49 -9.66 4.59
N ALA A 34 -4.32 -9.64 5.23
CA ALA A 34 -3.80 -10.76 6.02
C ALA A 34 -4.31 -10.74 7.46
N LEU A 35 -4.92 -9.64 7.93
CA LEU A 35 -5.52 -9.59 9.26
C LEU A 35 -6.83 -10.39 9.30
N PRO A 36 -6.95 -11.40 10.18
CA PRO A 36 -8.12 -12.25 10.28
C PRO A 36 -9.24 -11.56 11.08
N VAL A 37 -9.77 -10.46 10.54
CA VAL A 37 -10.92 -9.76 11.15
C VAL A 37 -12.19 -10.56 10.86
N GLU A 38 -12.74 -11.19 11.90
CA GLU A 38 -13.95 -12.03 11.83
C GLU A 38 -15.21 -11.22 11.51
N GLN A 39 -15.23 -9.94 11.90
CA GLN A 39 -16.36 -9.07 11.64
C GLN A 39 -16.53 -8.86 10.13
N LYS A 40 -17.75 -9.16 9.64
CA LYS A 40 -18.15 -8.92 8.25
C LYS A 40 -17.97 -7.44 7.90
N SER A 41 -16.98 -7.16 7.07
CA SER A 41 -16.59 -5.82 6.65
C SER A 41 -15.94 -5.89 5.27
N SER A 42 -16.24 -4.90 4.43
CA SER A 42 -15.58 -4.74 3.14
C SER A 42 -14.16 -4.20 3.33
N LEU A 43 -13.28 -4.45 2.36
CA LEU A 43 -11.91 -3.91 2.40
C LEU A 43 -11.91 -2.37 2.50
N ARG A 44 -12.82 -1.68 1.81
CA ARG A 44 -12.96 -0.22 1.91
C ARG A 44 -13.33 0.26 3.31
N GLN A 45 -14.18 -0.48 4.02
CA GLN A 45 -14.51 -0.16 5.42
C GLN A 45 -13.30 -0.37 6.32
N ARG A 46 -12.52 -1.45 6.10
CA ARG A 46 -11.29 -1.71 6.84
C ARG A 46 -10.22 -0.65 6.57
N GLU A 47 -10.05 -0.21 5.32
CA GLU A 47 -9.14 0.88 4.93
C GLU A 47 -9.53 2.19 5.63
N ARG A 48 -10.83 2.53 5.63
CA ARG A 48 -11.34 3.71 6.34
C ARG A 48 -11.12 3.62 7.85
N ALA A 49 -11.34 2.45 8.45
CA ALA A 49 -11.07 2.23 9.86
C ALA A 49 -9.56 2.38 10.18
N CYS A 50 -8.67 1.85 9.34
CA CYS A 50 -7.22 2.06 9.50
C CYS A 50 -6.85 3.54 9.42
N GLN A 51 -7.44 4.29 8.49
CA GLN A 51 -7.22 5.74 8.39
C GLN A 51 -7.64 6.47 9.67
N ASN A 52 -8.85 6.20 10.17
CA ASN A 52 -9.32 6.80 11.43
C ASN A 52 -8.40 6.45 12.61
N LEU A 53 -7.92 5.20 12.68
CA LEU A 53 -7.01 4.74 13.73
C LEU A 53 -5.64 5.43 13.65
N ARG A 54 -5.14 5.66 12.42
CA ARG A 54 -3.91 6.42 12.18
C ARG A 54 -4.06 7.89 12.54
N ASP A 55 -5.19 8.50 12.21
CA ASP A 55 -5.50 9.90 12.56
C ASP A 55 -5.56 10.09 14.08
N ARG A 56 -5.92 9.04 14.83
CA ARG A 56 -5.86 9.00 16.31
C ARG A 56 -4.49 8.59 16.86
N GLY A 57 -3.54 8.25 16.00
CA GLY A 57 -2.20 7.80 16.37
C GLY A 57 -2.15 6.42 17.01
N TRP A 58 -3.14 5.55 16.80
CA TRP A 58 -3.22 4.21 17.42
C TRP A 58 -2.53 3.12 16.60
N LEU A 59 -2.41 3.31 15.29
CA LEU A 59 -1.59 2.49 14.42
C LEU A 59 -0.95 3.36 13.36
N ASP A 60 0.08 2.84 12.70
CA ASP A 60 0.64 3.45 11.51
C ASP A 60 0.87 2.37 10.44
N TYR A 61 1.02 2.79 9.18
CA TYR A 61 1.16 1.92 8.03
C TYR A 61 1.75 2.63 6.82
N ASP A 62 2.34 1.81 5.95
CA ASP A 62 2.80 2.18 4.64
C ASP A 62 1.76 1.84 3.57
N HIS A 63 2.08 2.21 2.33
CA HIS A 63 1.30 1.85 1.16
C HIS A 63 2.16 1.21 0.10
N ASP A 64 1.78 0.01 -0.31
CA ASP A 64 2.39 -0.67 -1.45
C ASP A 64 1.65 -0.34 -2.74
N ILE A 65 2.38 -0.16 -3.83
CA ILE A 65 1.82 -0.10 -5.18
C ILE A 65 1.31 -1.50 -5.51
N VAL A 66 0.00 -1.63 -5.75
CA VAL A 66 -0.62 -2.92 -6.09
C VAL A 66 -1.14 -2.96 -7.51
N GLN A 67 -1.32 -1.81 -8.18
CA GLN A 67 -1.69 -1.78 -9.60
C GLN A 67 -1.08 -0.57 -10.29
N PHE A 68 -0.43 -0.79 -11.42
CA PHE A 68 0.29 0.25 -12.17
C PHE A 68 0.32 -0.06 -13.67
N GLY A 69 0.75 0.90 -14.47
CA GLY A 69 0.96 0.72 -15.91
C GLY A 69 1.79 1.85 -16.51
N LEU A 70 2.09 1.77 -17.81
CA LEU A 70 2.92 2.80 -18.47
C LEU A 70 2.18 4.13 -18.64
N THR A 71 2.90 5.22 -18.40
CA THR A 71 2.52 6.54 -18.92
C THR A 71 2.74 6.62 -20.43
N LEU A 72 2.33 7.73 -21.06
CA LEU A 72 2.72 7.99 -22.44
C LEU A 72 4.24 8.08 -22.58
N THR A 73 4.92 8.73 -21.64
CA THR A 73 6.39 8.83 -21.58
C THR A 73 7.05 7.46 -21.51
N GLY A 74 6.59 6.58 -20.62
CA GLY A 74 7.10 5.20 -20.54
C GLY A 74 6.87 4.40 -21.83
N LYS A 75 5.71 4.55 -22.47
CA LYS A 75 5.44 3.92 -23.77
C LYS A 75 6.37 4.44 -24.87
N THR A 76 6.60 5.74 -24.92
CA THR A 76 7.50 6.35 -25.91
C THR A 76 8.92 5.89 -25.70
N LEU A 77 9.40 5.87 -24.45
CA LEU A 77 10.74 5.40 -24.09
C LEU A 77 10.99 3.98 -24.62
N LEU A 78 10.03 3.06 -24.45
CA LEU A 78 10.16 1.68 -24.94
C LEU A 78 10.17 1.53 -26.48
N LYS A 79 9.71 2.54 -27.23
CA LYS A 79 9.72 2.54 -28.71
C LYS A 79 11.03 3.08 -29.29
N LEU A 80 11.83 3.77 -28.49
CA LEU A 80 13.10 4.33 -28.94
C LEU A 80 14.15 3.22 -29.08
N SER A 81 14.95 3.31 -30.15
CA SER A 81 16.15 2.47 -30.31
C SER A 81 17.32 3.15 -29.61
N LEU A 82 17.42 2.95 -28.29
CA LEU A 82 18.48 3.55 -27.47
C LEU A 82 19.66 2.59 -27.31
N SER A 83 20.88 3.11 -27.53
CA SER A 83 22.12 2.42 -27.18
C SER A 83 22.37 2.42 -25.66
N VAL A 84 21.90 3.45 -24.96
CA VAL A 84 21.99 3.60 -23.50
C VAL A 84 20.62 3.98 -22.95
N TRP A 85 20.11 3.17 -22.01
CA TRP A 85 18.80 3.40 -21.39
C TRP A 85 18.94 4.31 -20.16
N PRO A 86 18.02 5.26 -19.95
CA PRO A 86 17.99 6.10 -18.75
C PRO A 86 17.37 5.38 -17.53
N VAL A 87 17.34 4.05 -17.57
CA VAL A 87 16.77 3.17 -16.54
C VAL A 87 17.66 1.95 -16.37
N THR A 88 17.61 1.35 -15.20
CA THR A 88 18.31 0.09 -14.90
C THR A 88 17.71 -1.09 -15.69
N PRO A 89 18.44 -2.21 -15.82
CA PRO A 89 17.90 -3.41 -16.46
C PRO A 89 16.61 -3.92 -15.81
N ASP A 90 16.50 -3.86 -14.49
CA ASP A 90 15.30 -4.30 -13.76
C ASP A 90 14.12 -3.37 -13.97
N GLU A 91 14.35 -2.05 -13.93
CA GLU A 91 13.33 -1.05 -14.29
C GLU A 91 12.84 -1.25 -15.73
N LEU A 92 13.75 -1.53 -16.67
CA LEU A 92 13.38 -1.83 -18.06
C LEU A 92 12.52 -3.09 -18.17
N LEU A 93 12.80 -4.13 -17.38
CA LEU A 93 11.98 -5.34 -17.32
C LEU A 93 10.57 -5.04 -16.79
N ILE A 94 10.45 -4.19 -15.76
CA ILE A 94 9.15 -3.73 -15.24
C ILE A 94 8.37 -2.99 -16.33
N LEU A 95 9.00 -2.02 -17.01
CA LEU A 95 8.35 -1.26 -18.09
C LEU A 95 7.86 -2.16 -19.22
N ARG A 96 8.67 -3.17 -19.61
CA ARG A 96 8.28 -4.16 -20.63
C ARG A 96 7.11 -5.03 -20.18
N SER A 97 7.05 -5.44 -18.92
CA SER A 97 5.90 -6.18 -18.37
C SER A 97 4.57 -5.42 -18.51
N CYS A 98 4.60 -4.08 -18.53
CA CYS A 98 3.41 -3.24 -18.67
C CYS A 98 2.93 -3.04 -20.13
N GLN A 99 3.59 -3.61 -21.14
CA GLN A 99 3.19 -3.41 -22.55
C GLN A 99 1.76 -3.92 -22.84
N GLY A 100 1.30 -4.94 -22.10
CA GLY A 100 -0.06 -5.49 -22.21
C GLY A 100 -1.15 -4.69 -21.48
N GLY A 101 -0.79 -3.62 -20.78
CA GLY A 101 -1.73 -2.78 -20.03
C GLY A 101 -1.36 -2.62 -18.55
N ARG A 102 -2.39 -2.51 -17.71
CA ARG A 102 -2.22 -2.37 -16.26
C ARG A 102 -1.92 -3.74 -15.64
N ILE A 103 -0.96 -3.79 -14.75
CA ILE A 103 -0.53 -5.03 -14.11
C ILE A 103 -0.39 -4.86 -12.59
N HIS A 104 -0.28 -6.00 -11.91
CA HIS A 104 0.04 -6.14 -10.51
C HIS A 104 1.53 -6.50 -10.31
N PRO A 105 2.13 -6.23 -9.13
CA PRO A 105 3.54 -6.53 -8.89
C PRO A 105 3.93 -8.00 -9.08
N ASP A 106 3.02 -8.95 -8.86
CA ASP A 106 3.22 -10.39 -9.08
C ASP A 106 3.40 -10.75 -10.57
N GLN A 107 2.84 -9.94 -11.47
CA GLN A 107 2.96 -10.08 -12.93
C GLN A 107 4.26 -9.48 -13.50
N ILE A 108 5.09 -8.83 -12.67
CA ILE A 108 6.42 -8.36 -13.08
C ILE A 108 7.30 -9.56 -13.46
N HIS A 109 8.09 -9.38 -14.51
CA HIS A 109 9.05 -10.38 -14.97
C HIS A 109 9.86 -11.00 -13.82
N ARG A 110 9.87 -12.35 -13.74
CA ARG A 110 10.45 -13.12 -12.63
C ARG A 110 11.93 -12.85 -12.30
N ARG A 111 12.68 -12.26 -13.23
CA ARG A 111 14.09 -11.87 -13.00
C ARG A 111 14.22 -10.66 -12.07
N VAL A 112 13.18 -9.84 -11.94
CA VAL A 112 13.17 -8.72 -11.00
C VAL A 112 12.90 -9.28 -9.59
N PRO A 113 13.84 -9.15 -8.64
CA PRO A 113 13.70 -9.67 -7.29
C PRO A 113 12.46 -9.11 -6.60
N VAL A 114 11.69 -9.96 -5.93
CA VAL A 114 10.42 -9.58 -5.28
C VAL A 114 10.63 -8.45 -4.27
N TYR A 115 11.68 -8.54 -3.46
CA TYR A 115 12.03 -7.56 -2.43
C TYR A 115 12.37 -6.17 -2.98
N ASP A 116 12.80 -6.07 -4.24
CA ASP A 116 13.15 -4.79 -4.87
C ASP A 116 11.98 -4.13 -5.59
N ARG A 117 10.88 -4.87 -5.87
CA ARG A 117 9.80 -4.41 -6.74
C ARG A 117 9.18 -3.09 -6.28
N GLN A 118 8.82 -2.95 -5.00
CA GLN A 118 8.20 -1.71 -4.51
C GLN A 118 9.13 -0.50 -4.68
N ARG A 119 10.41 -0.62 -4.29
CA ARG A 119 11.41 0.44 -4.46
C ARG A 119 11.57 0.85 -5.93
N LEU A 120 11.62 -0.12 -6.85
CA LEU A 120 11.74 0.16 -8.27
C LEU A 120 10.48 0.82 -8.84
N LEU A 121 9.30 0.40 -8.39
CA LEU A 121 8.02 1.00 -8.80
C LEU A 121 7.91 2.45 -8.32
N GLU A 122 8.33 2.78 -7.10
CA GLU A 122 8.34 4.16 -6.62
C GLU A 122 9.27 5.03 -7.48
N ARG A 123 10.50 4.58 -7.74
CA ARG A 123 11.44 5.29 -8.61
C ARG A 123 10.89 5.53 -10.02
N LEU A 124 10.26 4.51 -10.63
CA LEU A 124 9.66 4.65 -11.95
C LEU A 124 8.45 5.61 -11.95
N THR A 125 7.76 5.71 -10.82
CA THR A 125 6.66 6.66 -10.62
C THR A 125 7.19 8.08 -10.50
N GLU A 126 8.25 8.29 -9.70
CA GLU A 126 8.95 9.58 -9.55
C GLU A 126 9.52 10.08 -10.89
N GLN A 127 10.03 9.17 -11.72
CA GLN A 127 10.50 9.47 -13.08
C GLN A 127 9.36 9.72 -14.09
N GLY A 128 8.10 9.51 -13.70
CA GLY A 128 6.94 9.68 -14.58
C GLY A 128 6.84 8.63 -15.71
N LEU A 129 7.52 7.49 -15.57
CA LEU A 129 7.51 6.40 -16.56
C LEU A 129 6.33 5.44 -16.37
N ILE A 130 5.86 5.30 -15.13
CA ILE A 130 4.64 4.57 -14.80
C ILE A 130 3.64 5.45 -14.06
N VAL A 131 2.38 5.06 -14.13
CA VAL A 131 1.28 5.63 -13.34
C VAL A 131 0.76 4.56 -12.40
N VAL A 132 0.58 4.95 -11.13
CA VAL A 132 -0.03 4.11 -10.10
C VAL A 132 -1.54 4.28 -10.14
N TYR A 133 -2.26 3.17 -10.30
CA TYR A 133 -3.72 3.14 -10.29
C TYR A 133 -4.29 2.79 -8.92
N ARG A 134 -3.57 1.98 -8.15
CA ARG A 134 -4.00 1.55 -6.82
C ARG A 134 -2.83 1.31 -5.89
N ARG A 135 -2.99 1.79 -4.66
CA ARG A 135 -2.18 1.45 -3.50
C ARG A 135 -3.00 0.63 -2.52
N ALA A 136 -2.34 -0.22 -1.73
CA ALA A 136 -2.97 -0.95 -0.64
C ALA A 136 -2.19 -0.71 0.66
N ILE A 137 -2.90 -0.73 1.78
CA ILE A 137 -2.29 -0.62 3.12
C ILE A 137 -1.38 -1.82 3.38
N ALA A 138 -0.13 -1.52 3.73
CA ALA A 138 0.94 -2.48 4.00
C ALA A 138 1.68 -2.09 5.30
N ASN A 139 2.45 -3.04 5.85
CA ASN A 139 3.31 -2.81 7.03
C ASN A 139 2.58 -2.13 8.21
N LEU A 140 1.38 -2.63 8.54
CA LEU A 140 0.61 -2.14 9.66
C LEU A 140 1.37 -2.42 10.95
N HIS A 141 1.42 -1.44 11.85
CA HIS A 141 1.98 -1.63 13.17
C HIS A 141 1.24 -0.81 14.23
N LEU A 142 1.07 -1.40 15.41
CA LEU A 142 0.51 -0.71 16.57
C LEU A 142 1.51 0.28 17.14
N THR A 143 1.05 1.49 17.40
CA THR A 143 1.84 2.48 18.15
C THR A 143 1.79 2.18 19.65
N ALA A 144 2.62 2.87 20.42
CA ALA A 144 2.54 2.81 21.88
C ALA A 144 1.16 3.28 22.40
N LEU A 145 0.58 4.33 21.79
CA LEU A 145 -0.74 4.83 22.14
C LEU A 145 -1.84 3.82 21.84
N GLY A 146 -1.78 3.14 20.69
CA GLY A 146 -2.73 2.09 20.36
C GLY A 146 -2.69 0.94 21.35
N LYS A 147 -1.48 0.50 21.74
CA LYS A 147 -1.31 -0.54 22.78
C LYS A 147 -1.92 -0.12 24.11
N GLN A 148 -1.70 1.11 24.55
CA GLN A 148 -2.29 1.63 25.79
C GLN A 148 -3.81 1.67 25.71
N SER A 149 -4.38 2.09 24.58
CA SER A 149 -5.83 2.16 24.40
C SER A 149 -6.53 0.81 24.56
N LEU A 150 -5.84 -0.31 24.25
CA LEU A 150 -6.33 -1.68 24.38
C LEU A 150 -6.25 -2.23 25.81
N LEU A 151 -5.43 -1.63 26.66
CA LEU A 151 -5.26 -2.04 28.07
C LEU A 151 -6.20 -1.31 29.03
N SER A 152 -6.74 -0.16 28.60
CA SER A 152 -7.61 0.71 29.40
C SER A 152 -9.11 0.57 29.10
N GLY A 153 -9.49 -0.44 28.29
CA GLY A 153 -10.89 -0.80 28.00
C GLY A 153 -11.26 -2.13 28.61
#